data_AF-A0A252ANF6-F1
#
_entry.id   AF-A0A252ANF6-F1
#
_cell.length_a   1.000
_cell.length_b   1.000
_cell.length_c   1.000
_cell.angle_alpha   90.00
_cell.angle_beta   90.00
_cell.angle_gamma   90.00
#
_symmetry.space_group_name_H-M   'P 1'
#
loop_
_entity.id
_entity.type
_entity.pdbx_description
1 polymer ?
#
loop_
_entity_poly.entity_id
_entity_poly.type
_entity_poly.pdbx_seq_one_letter_code
_entity_poly.pdbx_strand_id
1 'polypeptide(L)'
;MDVLARYWKAERAILAMEAGTEPPVTAPEYPAWEARFDALIADREQAISQMADIRAMTAEGRRSKAQIVERCLPPRLHFPDAGLDDPEIRLALSLARDVAGGAA
;
A
#
# COMPACT_ATOMS: atom_id res chain seq x y z
N MET A 1 10.48 4.03 -10.70
CA MET A 1 10.15 5.41 -10.27
C MET A 1 8.66 5.67 -10.25
N ASP A 2 7.88 5.18 -11.22
CA ASP A 2 6.43 5.43 -11.30
C ASP A 2 5.60 4.78 -10.16
N VAL A 3 5.88 3.52 -9.82
CA VAL A 3 5.11 2.76 -8.81
C VAL A 3 5.13 3.41 -7.41
N LEU A 4 6.31 3.87 -6.96
CA LEU A 4 6.45 4.53 -5.66
C LEU A 4 5.69 5.87 -5.62
N ALA A 5 5.72 6.63 -6.72
CA ALA A 5 4.97 7.87 -6.82
C ALA A 5 3.46 7.59 -6.81
N ARG A 6 3.00 6.53 -7.49
CA ARG A 6 1.61 6.08 -7.47
C ARG A 6 1.15 5.68 -6.07
N TYR A 7 1.95 4.88 -5.35
CA TYR A 7 1.68 4.54 -3.95
C TYR A 7 1.46 5.80 -3.11
N TRP A 8 2.42 6.73 -3.12
CA TRP A 8 2.32 7.93 -2.28
C TRP A 8 1.20 8.88 -2.72
N LYS A 9 0.84 8.88 -4.01
CA LYS A 9 -0.30 9.65 -4.51
C LYS A 9 -1.62 9.07 -3.98
N ALA A 10 -1.81 7.75 -4.07
CA ALA A 10 -2.99 7.08 -3.55
C ALA A 10 -3.08 7.25 -2.03
N GLU A 11 -1.98 7.00 -1.32
CA GLU A 11 -1.92 7.09 0.14
C GLU A 11 -2.28 8.48 0.66
N ARG A 12 -1.73 9.55 0.07
CA ARG A 12 -2.10 10.92 0.45
C ARG A 12 -3.56 11.25 0.15
N ALA A 13 -4.12 10.70 -0.92
CA ALA A 13 -5.52 10.92 -1.28
C ALA A 13 -6.47 10.19 -0.32
N ILE A 14 -6.13 8.97 0.10
CA ILE A 14 -6.85 8.21 1.13
C ILE A 14 -6.87 8.99 2.44
N LEU A 15 -5.69 9.41 2.92
CA LEU A 15 -5.57 10.20 4.15
C LEU A 15 -6.37 11.51 4.09
N ALA A 16 -6.40 12.17 2.92
CA ALA A 16 -7.19 13.38 2.74
C ALA A 16 -8.70 13.11 2.79
N MET A 17 -9.16 11.95 2.30
CA MET A 17 -10.56 11.53 2.39
C MET A 17 -10.94 11.13 3.83
N GLU A 18 -10.07 10.37 4.52
CA GLU A 18 -10.27 9.97 5.93
C GLU A 18 -10.26 11.16 6.90
N ALA A 19 -9.49 12.22 6.59
CA ALA A 19 -9.51 13.45 7.35
C ALA A 19 -10.75 14.33 7.07
N GLY A 20 -11.46 14.05 5.98
CA GLY A 20 -12.72 14.71 5.64
C GLY A 20 -13.92 14.07 6.35
N THR A 21 -15.08 14.70 6.23
CA THR A 21 -16.33 14.10 6.69
C THR A 21 -16.84 13.13 5.64
N GLU A 22 -16.90 11.85 5.99
CA GLU A 22 -17.62 10.84 5.20
C GLU A 22 -19.10 11.26 5.08
N PRO A 23 -19.67 11.33 3.85
CA PRO A 23 -21.09 11.62 3.69
C PRO A 23 -21.95 10.50 4.30
N PRO A 24 -23.15 10.79 4.81
CA PRO A 24 -24.07 9.75 5.25
C PRO A 24 -24.38 8.75 4.13
N VAL A 25 -24.55 7.46 4.44
CA VAL A 25 -24.91 6.41 3.46
C VAL A 25 -26.19 6.74 2.68
N THR A 26 -27.09 7.54 3.26
CA THR A 26 -28.33 7.99 2.63
C THR A 26 -28.17 9.20 1.72
N ALA A 27 -26.99 9.84 1.69
CA ALA A 27 -26.72 11.02 0.90
C ALA A 27 -26.52 10.65 -0.59
N PRO A 28 -27.01 11.48 -1.53
CA PRO A 28 -26.90 11.19 -2.96
C PRO A 28 -25.45 11.12 -3.47
N GLU A 29 -24.50 11.80 -2.80
CA GLU A 29 -23.07 11.77 -3.12
C GLU A 29 -22.33 10.54 -2.58
N TYR A 30 -22.93 9.76 -1.68
CA TYR A 30 -22.27 8.62 -1.02
C TYR A 30 -21.70 7.60 -2.01
N PRO A 31 -22.44 7.13 -3.03
CA PRO A 31 -21.90 6.11 -3.95
C PRO A 31 -20.68 6.61 -4.74
N ALA A 32 -20.63 7.90 -5.06
CA ALA A 32 -19.48 8.49 -5.76
C ALA A 32 -18.27 8.66 -4.84
N TRP A 33 -18.52 8.96 -3.56
CA TRP A 33 -17.48 9.02 -2.53
C TRP A 33 -16.89 7.63 -2.27
N GLU A 34 -17.75 6.62 -2.07
CA GLU A 34 -17.37 5.22 -1.82
C GLU A 34 -16.55 4.66 -2.99
N ALA A 35 -17.06 4.79 -4.22
CA ALA A 35 -16.35 4.31 -5.41
C ALA A 35 -14.98 5.00 -5.60
N ARG A 36 -14.86 6.27 -5.22
CA ARG A 36 -13.57 6.97 -5.24
C ARG A 36 -12.62 6.43 -4.18
N PHE A 37 -13.12 6.16 -2.99
CA PHE A 37 -12.32 5.60 -1.89
C PHE A 37 -11.80 4.21 -2.28
N ASP A 38 -12.68 3.33 -2.75
CA ASP A 38 -12.33 1.98 -3.22
C ASP A 38 -11.28 2.00 -4.33
N ALA A 39 -11.42 2.90 -5.31
CA ALA A 39 -10.45 3.06 -6.38
C ALA A 39 -9.05 3.44 -5.85
N LEU A 40 -8.99 4.32 -4.85
CA LEU A 40 -7.71 4.70 -4.23
C LEU A 40 -7.09 3.54 -3.43
N ILE A 41 -7.91 2.76 -2.73
CA ILE A 41 -7.45 1.55 -2.02
C ILE A 41 -6.87 0.55 -3.03
N ALA A 42 -7.59 0.27 -4.12
CA ALA A 42 -7.11 -0.62 -5.19
C ALA A 42 -5.81 -0.13 -5.84
N ASP A 43 -5.69 1.17 -6.13
CA ASP A 43 -4.46 1.77 -6.67
C ASP A 43 -3.27 1.59 -5.71
N ARG A 44 -3.50 1.77 -4.40
CA ARG A 44 -2.49 1.58 -3.36
C ARG A 44 -2.06 0.12 -3.28
N GLU A 45 -2.99 -0.82 -3.19
CA GLU A 45 -2.71 -2.26 -3.12
C GLU A 45 -1.98 -2.77 -4.36
N GLN A 46 -2.37 -2.30 -5.55
CA GLN A 46 -1.68 -2.63 -6.79
C GLN A 46 -0.24 -2.09 -6.78
N ALA A 47 -0.01 -0.88 -6.25
CA ALA A 47 1.33 -0.33 -6.12
C ALA A 47 2.19 -1.13 -5.12
N ILE A 48 1.64 -1.55 -3.98
CA ILE A 48 2.33 -2.41 -3.01
C ILE A 48 2.72 -3.75 -3.67
N SER A 49 1.79 -4.38 -4.37
CA SER A 49 2.02 -5.64 -5.08
C SER A 49 3.15 -5.51 -6.10
N GLN A 50 3.14 -4.45 -6.92
CA GLN A 50 4.21 -4.19 -7.88
C GLN A 50 5.56 -3.89 -7.21
N MET A 51 5.56 -3.15 -6.09
CA MET A 51 6.78 -2.91 -5.31
C MET A 51 7.35 -4.21 -4.73
N ALA A 52 6.50 -5.16 -4.33
CA ALA A 52 6.95 -6.46 -3.84
C ALA A 52 7.67 -7.27 -4.94
N ASP A 53 7.28 -7.11 -6.20
CA ASP A 53 7.87 -7.83 -7.33
C ASP A 53 9.16 -7.17 -7.88
N ILE A 54 9.43 -5.90 -7.54
CA ILE A 54 10.63 -5.17 -7.99
C ILE A 54 11.77 -5.35 -6.99
N ARG A 55 12.92 -5.88 -7.41
CA ARG A 55 14.13 -5.96 -6.56
C ARG A 55 14.71 -4.57 -6.26
N ALA A 56 14.97 -4.27 -4.99
CA ALA A 56 15.59 -3.00 -4.56
C ALA A 56 17.12 -3.12 -4.46
N MET A 57 17.82 -2.81 -5.54
CA MET A 57 19.29 -2.90 -5.59
C MET A 57 20.00 -1.76 -4.85
N THR A 58 19.36 -0.60 -4.73
CA THR A 58 19.94 0.59 -4.08
C THR A 58 19.49 0.72 -2.63
N ALA A 59 20.29 1.42 -1.81
CA ALA A 59 19.90 1.75 -0.43
C ALA A 59 18.62 2.59 -0.38
N GLU A 60 18.43 3.49 -1.34
CA GLU A 60 17.22 4.29 -1.49
C GLU A 60 15.99 3.40 -1.74
N GLY A 61 16.07 2.47 -2.69
CA GLY A 61 14.96 1.56 -2.98
C GLY A 61 14.58 0.70 -1.77
N ARG A 62 15.57 0.19 -1.02
CA ARG A 62 15.33 -0.56 0.22
C ARG A 62 14.65 0.31 1.28
N ARG A 63 15.10 1.56 1.44
CA ARG A 63 14.49 2.52 2.36
C ARG A 63 13.04 2.83 1.97
N SER A 64 12.75 3.02 0.69
CA SER A 64 11.38 3.26 0.22
C SER A 64 10.46 2.08 0.52
N LYS A 65 10.90 0.84 0.29
CA LYS A 65 10.14 -0.36 0.69
C LYS A 65 9.91 -0.42 2.20
N ALA A 66 10.95 -0.16 3.00
CA ALA A 66 10.86 -0.17 4.46
C ALA A 66 9.80 0.82 4.97
N GLN A 67 9.76 2.03 4.44
CA GLN A 67 8.76 3.04 4.81
C GLN A 67 7.33 2.58 4.53
N ILE A 68 7.09 1.88 3.42
CA ILE A 68 5.78 1.33 3.08
C ILE A 68 5.43 0.18 4.04
N VAL A 69 6.38 -0.73 4.30
CA VAL A 69 6.18 -1.87 5.21
C VAL A 69 5.86 -1.40 6.63
N GLU A 70 6.63 -0.46 7.17
CA GLU A 70 6.40 0.12 8.51
C GLU A 70 5.01 0.71 8.66
N ARG A 71 4.48 1.27 7.57
CA ARG A 71 3.17 1.92 7.55
C ARG A 71 2.01 0.93 7.37
N CYS A 72 2.12 0.01 6.42
CA CYS A 72 1.01 -0.83 5.98
C CYS A 72 0.96 -2.19 6.69
N LEU A 73 2.10 -2.76 7.09
CA LEU A 73 2.12 -4.09 7.71
C LEU A 73 1.46 -4.14 9.10
N PRO A 74 1.71 -3.19 10.04
CA PRO A 74 1.15 -3.33 11.38
C PRO A 74 -0.38 -3.37 11.42
N PRO A 75 -1.13 -2.48 10.75
CA PRO A 75 -2.59 -2.58 10.69
C PRO A 75 -3.04 -3.93 10.13
N ARG A 76 -2.33 -4.46 9.13
CA ARG A 76 -2.70 -5.71 8.48
C ARG A 76 -2.60 -6.92 9.40
N LEU A 77 -1.60 -6.96 10.27
CA LEU A 77 -1.39 -8.04 11.24
C LEU A 77 -2.50 -8.15 12.30
N HIS A 78 -3.36 -7.14 12.43
CA HIS A 78 -4.51 -7.18 13.35
C HIS A 78 -5.69 -7.98 12.79
N PHE A 79 -5.65 -8.35 11.49
CA PHE A 79 -6.71 -9.13 10.84
C PHE A 79 -6.29 -10.61 10.74
N PRO A 80 -7.11 -11.56 11.23
CA PRO A 80 -6.73 -12.98 11.35
C PRO A 80 -6.55 -13.72 10.01
N ASP A 81 -7.00 -13.14 8.89
CA ASP A 81 -6.96 -13.75 7.54
C ASP A 81 -5.78 -13.28 6.67
N ALA A 82 -4.71 -12.76 7.27
CA ALA A 82 -3.53 -12.35 6.51
C ALA A 82 -2.74 -13.58 6.00
N GLY A 83 -3.11 -14.09 4.82
CA GLY A 83 -2.37 -15.13 4.11
C GLY A 83 -1.01 -14.64 3.58
N LEU A 84 -0.09 -15.55 3.26
CA LEU A 84 1.24 -15.18 2.72
C LEU A 84 1.19 -14.45 1.35
N ASP A 85 0.05 -14.53 0.65
CA ASP A 85 -0.18 -13.85 -0.63
C ASP A 85 -0.58 -12.38 -0.48
N ASP A 86 -0.75 -11.92 0.75
CA ASP A 86 -1.07 -10.54 1.08
C ASP A 86 0.01 -9.56 0.57
N PRO A 87 -0.35 -8.47 -0.12
CA PRO A 87 0.63 -7.56 -0.74
C PRO A 87 1.65 -7.01 0.26
N GLU A 88 1.23 -6.67 1.47
CA GLU A 88 2.06 -6.12 2.54
C GLU A 88 3.06 -7.17 3.06
N ILE A 89 2.62 -8.41 3.24
CA ILE A 89 3.48 -9.53 3.65
C ILE A 89 4.50 -9.83 2.55
N ARG A 90 4.05 -9.88 1.28
CA ARG A 90 4.95 -10.08 0.13
C ARG A 90 5.99 -8.97 0.02
N LEU A 91 5.60 -7.71 0.27
CA LEU A 91 6.53 -6.59 0.28
C LEU A 91 7.57 -6.70 1.40
N ALA A 92 7.16 -7.12 2.60
CA ALA A 92 8.08 -7.34 3.72
C ALA A 92 9.10 -8.46 3.41
N LEU A 93 8.64 -9.58 2.84
CA LEU A 93 9.52 -10.67 2.40
C LEU A 93 10.46 -10.23 1.27
N SER A 94 9.95 -9.43 0.33
CA SER A 94 10.75 -8.84 -0.75
C SER A 94 11.86 -7.94 -0.21
N LEU A 95 11.55 -7.06 0.74
CA LEU A 95 12.54 -6.22 1.42
C LEU A 95 13.59 -7.07 2.16
N ALA A 96 13.19 -8.14 2.84
CA ALA A 96 14.13 -9.03 3.53
C ALA A 96 15.14 -9.66 2.55
N ARG A 97 14.68 -10.10 1.37
CA ARG A 97 15.57 -10.62 0.31
C ARG A 97 16.51 -9.54 -0.22
N ASP A 98 16.00 -8.33 -0.44
CA ASP A 98 16.80 -7.20 -0.90
C ASP A 98 17.92 -6.84 0.09
N VAL A 99 17.64 -6.90 1.41
CA VAL A 99 18.62 -6.60 2.47
C VAL A 99 19.63 -7.74 2.63
N ALA A 100 19.18 -8.99 2.57
CA ALA A 100 20.06 -10.16 2.68
C ALA A 100 21.03 -10.32 1.50
N GLY A 101 20.89 -9.50 0.45
CA GLY A 101 21.68 -9.63 -0.78
C GLY A 101 21.25 -10.84 -1.61
N GLY A 102 20.10 -11.44 -1.33
CA GLY A 102 19.58 -12.60 -2.05
C GLY A 102 19.42 -12.26 -3.53
N ALA A 103 20.06 -13.04 -4.39
CA ALA A 103 19.63 -13.16 -5.77
C ALA A 103 18.27 -13.86 -5.73
N ALA A 104 17.23 -13.19 -6.21
CA ALA A 104 15.95 -13.83 -6.50
C ALA A 104 16.16 -14.85 -7.62
#